data_AF-A0A969JRG9-F1
#
_entry.id   AF-A0A969JRG9-F1
#
_cell.length_a   1.000
_cell.length_b   1.000
_cell.length_c   1.000
_cell.angle_alpha   90.00
_cell.angle_beta   90.00
_cell.angle_gamma   90.00
#
_symmetry.space_group_name_H-M   'P 1'
#
loop_
_entity.id
_entity.type
_entity.pdbx_description
1 polymer ?
#
loop_
_entity_poly.entity_id
_entity_poly.type
_entity_poly.pdbx_seq_one_letter_code
_entity_poly.pdbx_strand_id
1 'polypeptide(L)'
;MNLLRSSNYAIGLFITVFILLATAVPAFASSVRQVSLNEMTAVCEFIFEGRVIGQQVRTDTDGGTIRTAVTFEVLEVIKGDA
;
A
#
# COMPACT_ATOMS: atom_id res chain seq x y z
N MET A 1 27.51 -11.47 -45.26
CA MET A 1 26.36 -10.55 -45.16
C MET A 1 25.35 -10.90 -44.05
N ASN A 2 25.62 -11.89 -43.17
CA ASN A 2 24.71 -12.29 -42.08
C ASN A 2 25.09 -11.70 -40.70
N LEU A 3 26.37 -11.40 -40.45
CA LEU A 3 26.84 -10.79 -39.19
C LEU A 3 26.29 -9.37 -38.96
N LEU A 4 26.35 -8.51 -39.98
CA LEU A 4 25.83 -7.13 -39.92
C LEU A 4 24.32 -7.08 -39.64
N ARG A 5 23.56 -8.04 -40.17
CA ARG A 5 22.10 -8.13 -39.97
C ARG A 5 21.75 -8.61 -38.56
N SER A 6 22.52 -9.56 -37.99
CA SER A 6 22.36 -10.01 -36.59
C SER A 6 22.66 -8.91 -35.56
N SER A 7 23.66 -8.07 -35.84
CA SER A 7 24.04 -6.95 -34.98
C SER A 7 22.94 -5.89 -34.89
N ASN A 8 22.24 -5.62 -35.99
CA ASN A 8 21.16 -4.64 -36.03
C ASN A 8 19.93 -5.09 -35.22
N TYR A 9 19.62 -6.39 -35.21
CA TYR A 9 18.55 -6.92 -34.36
C TYR A 9 18.90 -6.86 -32.87
N ALA A 10 20.17 -7.12 -32.53
CA ALA A 10 20.63 -7.02 -31.14
C ALA A 10 20.55 -5.58 -30.61
N ILE A 11 20.94 -4.59 -31.42
CA ILE A 11 20.82 -3.17 -31.07
C ILE A 11 19.35 -2.75 -30.94
N GLY A 12 18.50 -3.18 -31.87
CA GLY A 12 17.06 -2.91 -31.81
C GLY A 12 16.42 -3.49 -30.54
N LEU A 13 16.73 -4.74 -30.21
CA LEU A 13 16.27 -5.39 -28.98
C LEU A 13 16.74 -4.62 -27.74
N PHE A 14 18.00 -4.20 -27.71
CA PHE A 14 18.56 -3.46 -26.59
C PHE A 14 17.83 -2.12 -26.38
N ILE A 15 17.57 -1.39 -27.46
CA ILE A 15 16.83 -0.11 -27.41
C ILE A 15 15.39 -0.36 -26.91
N THR A 16 14.71 -1.40 -27.41
CA THR A 16 13.34 -1.73 -26.96
C THR A 16 13.30 -2.08 -25.48
N VAL A 17 14.22 -2.90 -25.00
CA VAL A 17 14.31 -3.26 -23.57
C VAL A 17 14.62 -2.03 -22.73
N PHE A 18 15.56 -1.19 -23.16
CA PHE A 18 15.91 0.04 -22.44
C PHE A 18 14.73 1.00 -22.32
N ILE A 19 13.97 1.21 -23.39
CA ILE A 19 12.75 2.04 -23.37
C ILE A 19 11.71 1.44 -22.43
N LEU A 20 11.48 0.11 -22.48
CA LEU A 20 10.51 -0.56 -21.63
C LEU A 20 10.83 -0.37 -20.14
N LEU A 21 12.09 -0.54 -19.75
CA LEU A 21 12.54 -0.31 -18.38
C LEU A 21 12.47 1.17 -17.98
N ALA A 22 12.78 2.09 -18.89
CA ALA A 22 12.74 3.53 -18.62
C ALA A 22 11.30 4.07 -18.44
N THR A 23 10.31 3.42 -19.06
CA THR A 23 8.89 3.81 -18.95
C THR A 23 8.10 2.98 -17.94
N ALA A 24 8.75 2.12 -17.16
CA ALA A 24 8.07 1.32 -16.16
C ALA A 24 7.53 2.21 -15.04
N VAL A 25 6.21 2.19 -14.84
CA VAL A 25 5.55 2.88 -13.73
C VAL A 25 5.68 2.02 -12.46
N PRO A 26 6.12 2.57 -11.31
CA PRO A 26 6.18 1.81 -10.07
C PRO A 26 4.77 1.38 -9.65
N ALA A 27 4.56 0.09 -9.49
CA ALA A 27 3.32 -0.45 -8.92
C ALA A 27 3.40 -0.36 -7.38
N PHE A 28 2.49 0.40 -6.77
CA PHE A 28 2.34 0.42 -5.32
C PHE A 28 1.48 -0.76 -4.88
N ALA A 29 2.08 -1.70 -4.15
CA ALA A 29 1.37 -2.79 -3.50
C ALA A 29 1.39 -2.57 -1.99
N SER A 30 0.25 -2.81 -1.34
CA SER A 30 0.14 -2.87 0.11
C SER A 30 -0.15 -4.30 0.53
N SER A 31 0.47 -4.75 1.61
CA SER A 31 0.21 -6.05 2.23
C SER A 31 -0.30 -5.85 3.65
N VAL A 32 -1.35 -6.58 4.03
CA VAL A 32 -1.81 -6.63 5.41
C VAL A 32 -1.05 -7.75 6.14
N ARG A 33 -0.28 -7.40 7.18
CA ARG A 33 0.36 -8.40 8.04
C ARG A 33 -0.71 -9.04 8.92
N GLN A 34 -0.87 -10.35 8.81
CA GLN A 34 -1.71 -11.10 9.74
C GLN A 34 -1.07 -11.08 11.13
N VAL A 35 -1.90 -10.84 12.14
CA VAL A 35 -1.52 -10.89 13.56
C VAL A 35 -2.55 -11.71 14.33
N SER A 36 -2.09 -12.43 15.35
CA SER A 36 -2.97 -13.11 16.29
C SER A 36 -3.62 -12.13 17.26
N LEU A 37 -4.73 -12.54 17.89
CA LEU A 37 -5.40 -11.73 18.92
C LEU A 37 -4.44 -11.39 20.08
N ASN A 38 -3.63 -12.35 20.51
CA ASN A 38 -2.66 -12.16 21.58
C ASN A 38 -1.58 -11.15 21.22
N GLU A 39 -1.08 -11.18 19.97
CA GLU A 39 -0.12 -10.18 19.51
C GLU A 39 -0.75 -8.80 19.44
N MET A 40 -1.99 -8.71 18.96
CA MET A 40 -2.72 -7.44 18.86
C MET A 40 -2.96 -6.82 20.25
N THR A 41 -3.44 -7.58 21.23
CA THR A 41 -3.70 -7.07 22.59
C THR A 41 -2.42 -6.67 23.33
N ALA A 42 -1.30 -7.31 23.02
CA ALA A 42 0.01 -6.95 23.58
C ALA A 42 0.47 -5.56 23.10
N VAL A 43 0.35 -5.27 21.80
CA VAL A 43 0.91 -4.05 21.19
C VAL A 43 -0.03 -2.84 21.19
N CYS A 44 -1.35 -3.04 21.24
CA CYS A 44 -2.31 -1.93 21.25
C CYS A 44 -2.23 -1.11 22.54
N GLU A 45 -2.14 0.22 22.42
CA GLU A 45 -2.14 1.14 23.56
C GLU A 45 -3.56 1.35 24.13
N PHE A 46 -4.59 1.25 23.28
CA PHE A 46 -5.99 1.46 23.63
C PHE A 46 -6.87 0.37 23.02
N ILE A 47 -7.77 -0.20 23.82
CA ILE A 47 -8.73 -1.24 23.41
C ILE A 47 -10.08 -0.89 24.04
N PHE A 48 -11.13 -0.86 23.23
CA PHE A 48 -12.47 -0.50 23.67
C PHE A 48 -13.55 -1.27 22.90
N GLU A 49 -14.70 -1.41 23.53
CA GLU A 49 -15.97 -1.72 22.87
C GLU A 49 -16.65 -0.40 22.48
N GLY A 50 -17.11 -0.29 21.24
CA GLY A 50 -17.71 0.93 20.75
C GLY A 50 -18.62 0.73 19.55
N ARG A 51 -19.41 1.75 19.26
CA ARG A 51 -20.31 1.82 18.09
C ARG A 51 -19.75 2.81 17.09
N VAL A 52 -19.70 2.42 15.82
CA VAL A 52 -19.36 3.36 14.74
C VAL A 52 -20.48 4.39 14.58
N ILE A 53 -20.14 5.67 14.68
CA ILE A 53 -21.07 6.80 14.51
C ILE A 53 -20.73 7.67 13.30
N GLY A 54 -19.58 7.45 12.66
CA GLY A 54 -19.19 8.18 11.46
C GLY A 54 -18.02 7.54 10.73
N GLN A 55 -17.93 7.77 9.43
CA GLN A 55 -16.82 7.36 8.59
C GLN A 55 -16.54 8.45 7.56
N GLN A 56 -15.28 8.78 7.37
CA GLN A 56 -14.84 9.71 6.33
C GLN A 56 -13.64 9.12 5.60
N VAL A 57 -13.74 9.09 4.28
CA VAL A 57 -12.62 8.74 3.39
C VAL A 57 -12.07 10.03 2.81
N ARG A 58 -10.77 10.26 2.99
CA ARG A 58 -10.04 11.36 2.36
C ARG A 58 -8.98 10.76 1.46
N THR A 59 -8.99 11.19 0.21
CA THR A 59 -7.89 10.91 -0.72
C THR A 59 -6.98 12.13 -0.68
N ASP A 60 -5.72 11.93 -0.34
CA ASP A 60 -4.74 13.01 -0.44
C ASP A 60 -4.53 13.37 -1.92
N THR A 61 -4.76 14.63 -2.27
CA THR A 61 -4.67 15.15 -3.65
C THR A 61 -3.25 15.03 -4.23
N ASP A 62 -2.22 14.96 -3.37
CA ASP A 62 -0.82 15.00 -3.80
C ASP A 62 -0.08 13.65 -3.68
N GLY A 63 -0.67 12.64 -3.02
CA GLY A 63 0.09 11.46 -2.56
C GLY A 63 -0.53 10.10 -2.82
N GLY A 64 -1.68 10.01 -3.50
CA GLY A 64 -2.35 8.74 -3.84
C GLY A 64 -2.75 7.87 -2.64
N THR A 65 -2.64 8.40 -1.42
CA THR A 65 -2.90 7.67 -0.19
C THR A 65 -4.36 7.86 0.21
N ILE A 66 -5.07 6.75 0.37
CA ILE A 66 -6.44 6.71 0.88
C ILE A 66 -6.37 6.66 2.40
N ARG A 67 -6.96 7.65 3.07
CA ARG A 67 -7.07 7.70 4.53
C ARG A 67 -8.54 7.54 4.92
N THR A 68 -8.82 6.52 5.72
CA THR A 68 -10.15 6.30 6.30
C THR A 68 -10.12 6.67 7.77
N ALA A 69 -10.93 7.66 8.16
CA ALA A 69 -11.18 8.01 9.54
C ALA A 69 -12.55 7.45 9.96
N VAL A 70 -12.59 6.75 11.10
CA VAL A 70 -13.82 6.20 11.67
C VAL A 70 -14.01 6.83 13.05
N THR A 71 -15.20 7.37 13.30
CA THR A 71 -15.58 7.93 14.59
C THR A 71 -16.40 6.91 15.36
N PHE A 72 -16.03 6.69 16.62
CA PHE A 72 -16.69 5.74 17.50
C PHE A 72 -17.32 6.47 18.70
N GLU A 73 -18.50 6.03 19.09
CA GLU A 73 -19.01 6.18 20.46
C GLU A 73 -18.39 5.06 21.30
N VAL A 74 -17.61 5.40 22.32
CA VAL A 74 -16.98 4.43 23.23
C VAL A 74 -18.01 3.99 24.27
N LEU A 75 -18.26 2.69 24.36
CA LEU A 75 -19.20 2.10 25.32
C LEU A 75 -18.46 1.59 26.57
N GLU A 76 -17.32 0.92 26.36
CA GLU A 76 -16.49 0.38 27.44
C GLU A 76 -15.01 0.42 27.04
N VAL A 77 -14.13 0.82 27.96
CA VAL A 77 -12.68 0.75 27.78
C VAL A 77 -12.15 -0.53 28.43
N ILE A 78 -11.49 -1.35 27.63
CA ILE A 78 -10.90 -2.63 28.04
C ILE A 78 -9.41 -2.44 28.41
N LYS A 79 -8.70 -1.54 27.73
CA LYS A 79 -7.28 -1.21 27.97
C LYS A 79 -7.00 0.25 27.61
N GLY A 80 -6.17 0.89 28.42
CA GLY A 80 -5.72 2.29 28.24
C GLY A 80 -6.61 3.27 29.00
N ASP A 81 -6.18 4.53 29.05
CA ASP A 81 -6.89 5.60 29.76
C ASP A 81 -7.86 6.33 28.80
N ALA A 82 -9.00 6.77 29.33
CA ALA A 82 -10.06 7.49 28.60
C ALA A 82 -9.89 9.02 28.68
#